data_AF-A0A1E5ADD6-F1
#
_entry.id   AF-A0A1E5ADD6-F1
#
_cell.length_a   1.000
_cell.length_b   1.000
_cell.length_c   1.000
_cell.angle_alpha   90.00
_cell.angle_beta   90.00
_cell.angle_gamma   90.00
#
_symmetry.space_group_name_H-M   'P 1'
#
loop_
_entity.id
_entity.type
_entity.pdbx_description
1 polymer ?
#
loop_
_entity_poly.entity_id
_entity_poly.type
_entity_poly.pdbx_seq_one_letter_code
_entity_poly.pdbx_strand_id
1 'polypeptide(L)'
;MQNMTQAPFPGWVPLETCRYLQHTEAGRPIRQLARKAGCHPSTILRQVRRVETLRDDPLIDEVLTYLAGRLKSVSVKPGKAEPPSAVSRSLKSGFDREAASVLTLLSRGGAVLAAAEGMEMAVVVREGQEADGQKVAVSRPLAGALALTGWITCSRRGRISRYAITAAGRAALNRIIADQENRARARLEGGFAEAQAPFEPPEAGEAGGGGRKSRYGGAETPLEMLARLSDKDGKTFLTEPMVRAGRRLREDFELAQISSHLMQEELYFAQGNHPLRSNSHQAAADAHQRMTQALKKLGAGLSDIALRCCCHLEGLETAERNLGWPARSGKVVLRIALQHLAEFYGETSPKYEEMIG
;
A
#
# COMPACT_ATOMS: atom_id res chain seq x y z
N MET A 1 20.93 -27.09 -14.46
CA MET A 1 20.21 -25.99 -15.15
C MET A 1 20.72 -24.68 -14.56
N GLN A 2 21.67 -24.01 -15.22
CA GLN A 2 22.28 -22.80 -14.67
C GLN A 2 21.31 -21.63 -14.86
N ASN A 3 20.66 -21.21 -13.77
CA ASN A 3 19.87 -19.98 -13.71
C ASN A 3 20.76 -18.84 -14.21
N MET A 4 20.36 -18.19 -15.31
CA MET A 4 20.98 -16.92 -15.71
C MET A 4 20.79 -15.96 -14.55
N THR A 5 21.88 -15.69 -13.82
CA THR A 5 21.90 -14.72 -12.74
C THR A 5 21.42 -13.41 -13.32
N GLN A 6 20.36 -12.84 -12.75
CA GLN A 6 19.89 -11.48 -13.08
C GLN A 6 20.99 -10.44 -12.87
N ALA A 7 22.13 -10.79 -12.25
CA ALA A 7 23.31 -9.94 -12.13
C ALA A 7 23.76 -9.38 -13.50
N PRO A 8 23.84 -8.04 -13.67
CA PRO A 8 23.83 -6.98 -12.66
C PRO A 8 22.50 -6.20 -12.50
N PHE A 9 21.40 -6.71 -13.05
CA PHE A 9 20.09 -6.07 -13.07
C PHE A 9 19.27 -6.31 -11.79
N PRO A 10 18.40 -5.35 -11.42
CA PRO A 10 17.42 -5.55 -10.35
C PRO A 10 16.47 -6.72 -10.61
N GLY A 11 15.96 -7.35 -9.55
CA GLY A 11 15.11 -8.55 -9.64
C GLY A 11 13.77 -8.35 -10.35
N TRP A 12 13.29 -7.10 -10.43
CA TRP A 12 12.07 -6.74 -11.14
C TRP A 12 12.22 -6.70 -12.67
N VAL A 13 13.45 -6.65 -13.19
CA VAL A 13 13.70 -6.55 -14.63
C VAL A 13 13.34 -7.88 -15.31
N PRO A 14 12.48 -7.88 -16.35
CA PRO A 14 12.14 -9.09 -17.09
C PRO A 14 13.36 -9.76 -17.71
N LEU A 15 13.37 -11.09 -17.72
CA LEU A 15 14.49 -11.87 -18.25
C LEU A 15 14.73 -11.62 -19.75
N GLU A 16 13.67 -11.31 -20.50
CA GLU A 16 13.72 -10.93 -21.91
C GLU A 16 14.53 -9.65 -22.11
N THR A 17 14.31 -8.66 -21.24
CA THR A 17 15.05 -7.39 -21.21
C THR A 17 16.53 -7.62 -20.88
N CYS A 18 16.83 -8.49 -19.91
CA CYS A 18 18.21 -8.86 -19.59
C CYS A 18 18.93 -9.49 -20.80
N ARG A 19 18.24 -10.36 -21.55
CA ARG A 19 18.78 -10.99 -22.76
C ARG A 19 19.00 -9.98 -23.89
N TYR A 20 18.06 -9.05 -24.07
CA TYR A 20 18.18 -7.93 -25.00
C TYR A 20 19.42 -7.08 -24.67
N LEU A 21 19.57 -6.59 -23.43
CA LEU A 21 20.71 -5.76 -23.03
C LEU A 21 22.05 -6.50 -23.14
N GLN A 22 22.08 -7.80 -22.82
CA GLN A 22 23.30 -8.61 -23.01
C GLN A 22 23.67 -8.79 -24.48
N HIS A 23 22.68 -8.81 -25.38
CA HIS A 23 22.91 -8.90 -26.81
C HIS A 23 23.39 -7.56 -27.39
N THR A 24 22.67 -6.46 -27.10
CA THR A 24 22.92 -5.15 -27.71
C THR A 24 24.12 -4.43 -27.10
N GLU A 25 24.25 -4.42 -25.77
CA GLU A 25 25.28 -3.63 -25.09
C GLU A 25 26.55 -4.45 -24.80
N ALA A 26 26.42 -5.74 -24.49
CA ALA A 26 27.56 -6.62 -24.20
C ALA A 26 28.01 -7.46 -25.40
N GLY A 27 27.40 -7.26 -26.58
CA GLY A 27 27.80 -7.90 -27.85
C GLY A 27 27.67 -9.43 -27.86
N ARG A 28 26.89 -10.03 -26.96
CA ARG A 28 26.79 -11.50 -26.87
C ARG A 28 25.98 -12.06 -28.04
N PRO A 29 26.46 -13.10 -28.75
CA PRO A 29 25.72 -13.69 -29.85
C PRO A 29 24.45 -14.42 -29.37
N ILE A 30 23.35 -14.29 -30.13
CA ILE A 30 22.04 -14.90 -29.84
C ILE A 30 22.15 -16.39 -29.58
N ARG A 31 22.97 -17.12 -30.35
CA ARG A 31 23.18 -18.56 -30.18
C ARG A 31 23.79 -18.92 -28.82
N GLN A 32 24.68 -18.08 -28.28
CA GLN A 32 25.28 -18.28 -26.96
C GLN A 32 24.26 -18.02 -25.85
N LEU A 33 23.46 -16.96 -25.97
CA LEU A 33 22.36 -16.67 -25.03
C LEU A 33 21.34 -17.82 -25.01
N ALA A 34 21.00 -18.36 -26.18
CA ALA A 34 20.07 -19.48 -26.34
C ALA A 34 20.58 -20.77 -25.67
N ARG A 35 21.86 -21.13 -25.89
CA ARG A 35 22.52 -22.28 -25.22
C ARG A 35 22.51 -22.13 -23.70
N LYS A 36 22.86 -20.95 -23.18
CA LYS A 36 22.85 -20.67 -21.74
C LYS A 36 21.44 -20.73 -21.13
N ALA A 37 20.44 -20.24 -21.87
CA ALA A 37 19.04 -20.27 -21.45
C ALA A 37 18.34 -21.62 -21.68
N GLY A 38 19.00 -22.59 -22.33
CA GLY A 38 18.39 -23.88 -22.67
C GLY A 38 17.22 -23.77 -23.66
N CYS A 39 17.24 -22.79 -24.57
CA CYS A 39 16.16 -22.57 -25.54
C CYS A 39 16.70 -22.45 -26.97
N HIS A 40 15.80 -22.49 -27.96
CA HIS A 40 16.18 -22.34 -29.36
C HIS A 40 16.54 -20.87 -29.70
N PRO A 41 17.54 -20.60 -30.57
CA PRO A 41 17.92 -19.23 -30.95
C PRO A 41 16.78 -18.36 -31.47
N SER A 42 15.78 -18.96 -32.13
CA SER A 42 14.59 -18.23 -32.60
C SER A 42 13.76 -17.63 -31.46
N THR A 43 13.73 -18.26 -30.28
CA THR A 43 13.03 -17.74 -29.10
C THR A 43 13.71 -16.47 -28.61
N ILE A 44 15.04 -16.47 -28.50
CA ILE A 44 15.80 -15.29 -28.10
C ILE A 44 15.65 -14.17 -29.14
N LEU A 45 15.68 -14.48 -30.44
CA LEU A 45 15.46 -13.48 -31.50
C LEU A 45 14.07 -12.82 -31.41
N ARG A 46 13.01 -13.61 -31.11
CA ARG A 46 11.66 -13.06 -30.88
C ARG A 46 11.60 -12.15 -29.66
N GLN A 47 12.29 -12.51 -28.58
CA GLN A 47 12.38 -11.69 -27.36
C GLN A 47 13.11 -10.36 -27.62
N VAL A 48 14.25 -10.41 -28.33
CA VAL A 48 15.00 -9.21 -28.72
C VAL A 48 14.11 -8.26 -29.53
N ARG A 49 13.46 -8.76 -30.59
CA ARG A 49 12.54 -7.95 -31.41
C ARG A 49 11.37 -7.37 -30.62
N ARG A 50 10.82 -8.11 -29.66
CA ARG A 50 9.75 -7.62 -28.79
C ARG A 50 10.22 -6.44 -27.94
N VAL A 51 11.43 -6.53 -27.36
CA VAL A 51 12.00 -5.43 -26.56
C VAL A 51 12.36 -4.24 -27.44
N GLU A 52 12.81 -4.45 -28.69
CA GLU A 52 13.01 -3.38 -29.67
C GLU A 52 11.71 -2.61 -29.94
N THR A 53 10.58 -3.29 -30.16
CA THR A 53 9.28 -2.62 -30.32
C THR A 53 8.82 -1.90 -29.06
N LEU A 54 9.15 -2.40 -27.88
CA LEU A 54 8.84 -1.70 -26.62
C LEU A 54 9.65 -0.41 -26.47
N ARG A 55 10.82 -0.31 -27.10
CA ARG A 55 11.68 0.87 -27.08
C ARG A 55 11.07 2.08 -27.79
N ASP A 56 10.08 1.88 -28.65
CA ASP A 56 9.31 2.97 -29.27
C ASP A 56 8.50 3.78 -28.23
N ASP A 57 8.35 3.26 -27.01
CA ASP A 57 7.75 3.98 -25.89
C ASP A 57 8.82 4.80 -25.14
N PRO A 58 8.68 6.14 -25.06
CA PRO A 58 9.66 7.01 -24.39
C PRO A 58 9.91 6.68 -22.92
N LEU A 59 8.92 6.14 -22.20
CA LEU A 59 9.12 5.74 -20.80
C LEU A 59 9.99 4.49 -20.71
N ILE A 60 9.82 3.57 -21.66
CA ILE A 60 10.58 2.32 -21.69
C ILE A 60 12.01 2.59 -22.17
N ASP A 61 12.19 3.43 -23.19
CA ASP A 61 13.52 3.77 -23.71
C ASP A 61 14.43 4.41 -22.65
N GLU A 62 13.89 5.30 -21.82
CA GLU A 62 14.63 5.93 -20.73
C GLU A 62 15.14 4.90 -19.72
N VAL A 63 14.28 3.94 -19.33
CA VAL A 63 14.65 2.88 -18.39
C VAL A 63 15.64 1.89 -19.02
N LEU A 64 15.46 1.53 -20.30
CA LEU A 64 16.42 0.69 -21.03
C LEU A 64 17.79 1.36 -21.13
N THR A 65 17.83 2.66 -21.42
CA THR A 65 19.05 3.47 -21.47
C THR A 65 19.75 3.52 -20.12
N TYR A 66 18.99 3.71 -19.03
CA TYR A 66 19.52 3.64 -17.67
C TYR A 66 20.12 2.25 -17.34
N LEU A 67 19.40 1.17 -17.68
CA LEU A 67 19.88 -0.21 -17.44
C LEU A 67 21.13 -0.54 -18.28
N ALA A 68 21.20 -0.04 -19.52
CA ALA A 68 22.37 -0.16 -20.38
C ALA A 68 23.60 0.53 -19.79
N GLY A 69 23.44 1.76 -19.28
CA GLY A 69 24.50 2.50 -18.58
C GLY A 69 25.03 1.73 -17.36
N ARG A 70 24.12 1.12 -16.58
CA ARG A 70 24.48 0.29 -15.42
C ARG A 70 25.24 -0.99 -15.81
N LEU A 71 24.92 -1.60 -16.95
CA LEU A 71 25.67 -2.77 -17.44
C LEU A 71 27.10 -2.37 -17.81
N LYS A 72 27.28 -1.22 -18.46
CA LYS A 72 28.60 -0.67 -18.84
C LYS A 72 29.43 -0.32 -17.61
N SER A 73 28.84 0.32 -16.59
CA SER A 73 29.55 0.70 -15.37
C SER A 73 30.07 -0.50 -14.57
N VAL A 74 29.44 -1.67 -14.69
CA VAL A 74 29.89 -2.91 -14.01
C VAL A 74 31.10 -3.54 -14.72
N SER A 75 31.35 -3.21 -15.99
CA SER A 75 32.51 -3.72 -16.75
C SER A 75 33.76 -2.83 -16.63
N VAL A 76 33.65 -1.63 -16.08
CA VAL A 76 34.78 -0.71 -15.84
C VAL A 76 35.29 -0.88 -14.40
N LYS A 77 36.61 -0.94 -14.19
CA LYS A 77 37.26 -1.05 -12.86
C LYS A 77 36.72 0.04 -11.89
N PRO A 78 36.67 -0.21 -10.57
CA PRO A 78 36.09 0.73 -9.61
C PRO A 78 37.03 1.94 -9.45
N GLY A 79 36.83 2.96 -10.26
CA GLY A 79 37.51 4.25 -10.18
C GLY A 79 36.47 5.35 -10.16
N LYS A 80 36.32 6.01 -9.00
CA LYS A 80 35.40 7.12 -8.71
C LYS A 80 33.94 6.82 -9.10
N ALA A 81 33.21 6.15 -8.21
CA ALA A 81 31.76 6.00 -8.33
C ALA A 81 31.10 7.39 -8.37
N GLU A 82 30.53 7.76 -9.51
CA GLU A 82 29.61 8.89 -9.60
C GLU A 82 28.41 8.66 -8.66
N PRO A 83 27.85 9.73 -8.06
CA PRO A 83 26.72 9.60 -7.16
C PRO A 83 25.57 8.88 -7.87
N PRO A 84 24.82 8.00 -7.17
CA PRO A 84 23.73 7.26 -7.79
C PRO A 84 22.71 8.25 -8.36
N SER A 85 22.47 8.16 -9.68
CA SER A 85 21.46 8.97 -10.36
C SER A 85 20.11 8.86 -9.66
N ALA A 86 19.25 9.89 -9.76
CA ALA A 86 17.91 9.89 -9.16
C ALA A 86 17.11 8.63 -9.53
N VAL A 87 17.26 8.17 -10.77
CA VAL A 87 16.74 6.91 -11.33
C VAL A 87 17.25 5.68 -10.55
N SER A 88 18.54 5.67 -10.18
CA SER A 88 19.15 4.58 -9.43
C SER A 88 18.66 4.46 -7.99
N ARG A 89 18.21 5.55 -7.36
CA ARG A 89 17.72 5.50 -5.97
C ARG A 89 16.30 4.95 -5.90
N SER A 90 15.40 5.38 -6.79
CA SER A 90 14.01 4.89 -6.87
C SER A 90 13.91 3.40 -7.27
N LEU A 91 14.86 2.88 -8.05
CA LEU A 91 14.79 1.50 -8.60
C LEU A 91 15.56 0.42 -7.80
N LYS A 92 16.19 0.77 -6.65
CA LYS A 92 17.05 -0.16 -5.88
C LYS A 92 16.41 -0.71 -4.59
N SER A 93 15.59 0.06 -3.88
CA SER A 93 14.96 -0.34 -2.61
C SER A 93 13.55 0.20 -2.54
N GLY A 94 12.55 -0.67 -2.31
CA GLY A 94 11.15 -0.27 -2.18
C GLY A 94 10.32 -0.28 -3.49
N PHE A 95 10.88 -0.74 -4.61
CA PHE A 95 10.17 -0.84 -5.89
C PHE A 95 8.81 -1.55 -5.75
N ASP A 96 8.76 -2.69 -5.04
CA ASP A 96 7.50 -3.43 -4.85
C ASP A 96 6.47 -2.61 -4.08
N ARG A 97 6.88 -1.81 -3.09
CA ARG A 97 5.99 -0.96 -2.28
C ARG A 97 5.46 0.22 -3.11
N GLU A 98 6.34 0.90 -3.82
CA GLU A 98 5.96 2.01 -4.71
C GLU A 98 5.07 1.52 -5.85
N ALA A 99 5.42 0.39 -6.47
CA ALA A 99 4.63 -0.24 -7.51
C ALA A 99 3.26 -0.69 -6.99
N ALA A 100 3.17 -1.30 -5.81
CA ALA A 100 1.90 -1.68 -5.21
C ALA A 100 1.00 -0.46 -4.99
N SER A 101 1.55 0.66 -4.51
CA SER A 101 0.80 1.91 -4.33
C SER A 101 0.22 2.43 -5.65
N VAL A 102 1.06 2.55 -6.70
CA VAL A 102 0.63 3.04 -8.02
C VAL A 102 -0.37 2.09 -8.67
N LEU A 103 -0.13 0.77 -8.62
CA LEU A 103 -1.04 -0.23 -9.18
C LEU A 103 -2.37 -0.30 -8.44
N THR A 104 -2.39 -0.06 -7.12
CA THR A 104 -3.63 0.04 -6.35
C THR A 104 -4.46 1.23 -6.81
N LEU A 105 -3.84 2.38 -7.05
CA LEU A 105 -4.52 3.56 -7.59
C LEU A 105 -5.06 3.30 -9.00
N LEU A 106 -4.27 2.68 -9.89
CA LEU A 106 -4.67 2.35 -11.25
C LEU A 106 -5.73 1.24 -11.34
N SER A 107 -5.86 0.41 -10.30
CA SER A 107 -6.92 -0.60 -10.21
C SER A 107 -8.30 0.01 -9.90
N ARG A 108 -8.36 1.26 -9.44
CA ARG A 108 -9.62 1.98 -9.23
C ARG A 108 -10.23 2.29 -10.61
N GLY A 109 -11.54 2.08 -10.74
CA GLY A 109 -12.26 2.37 -11.99
C GLY A 109 -12.01 3.80 -12.48
N GLY A 110 -11.64 3.93 -13.76
CA GLY A 110 -11.37 5.20 -14.43
C GLY A 110 -9.97 5.80 -14.19
N ALA A 111 -9.08 5.14 -13.44
CA ALA A 111 -7.74 5.67 -13.20
C ALA A 111 -6.79 5.43 -14.38
N VAL A 112 -6.06 6.47 -14.78
CA VAL A 112 -5.04 6.45 -15.84
C VAL A 112 -3.77 7.15 -15.35
N LEU A 113 -2.61 6.62 -15.72
CA LEU A 113 -1.33 7.29 -15.51
C LEU A 113 -1.03 8.14 -16.75
N ALA A 114 -0.88 9.44 -16.58
CA ALA A 114 -0.53 10.37 -17.63
C ALA A 114 0.95 10.77 -17.52
N ALA A 115 1.72 10.57 -18.58
CA ALA A 115 3.10 11.00 -18.69
C ALA A 115 3.24 11.93 -19.89
N ALA A 116 3.68 13.17 -19.66
CA ALA A 116 4.01 14.11 -20.72
C ALA A 116 5.49 13.96 -21.13
N GLU A 117 5.79 14.30 -22.37
CA GLU A 117 7.17 14.38 -22.84
C GLU A 117 7.91 15.55 -22.16
N GLY A 118 9.16 15.32 -21.72
CA GLY A 118 9.96 16.34 -21.03
C GLY A 118 9.61 16.62 -19.56
N MET A 119 8.57 15.98 -19.00
CA MET A 119 8.26 16.06 -17.55
C MET A 119 8.90 14.92 -16.76
N GLU A 120 9.54 15.24 -15.64
CA GLU A 120 10.18 14.27 -14.72
C GLU A 120 9.20 13.40 -13.92
N MET A 121 7.94 13.85 -13.83
CA MET A 121 6.89 13.17 -13.09
C MET A 121 5.72 12.81 -14.01
N ALA A 122 5.19 11.61 -13.83
CA ALA A 122 3.88 11.20 -14.32
C ALA A 122 2.82 11.47 -13.25
N VAL A 123 1.55 11.56 -13.63
CA VAL A 123 0.45 11.81 -12.70
C VAL A 123 -0.62 10.76 -12.90
N VAL A 124 -1.04 10.12 -11.81
CA VAL A 124 -2.25 9.28 -11.81
C VAL A 124 -3.46 10.17 -11.64
N VAL A 125 -4.37 10.12 -12.60
CA VAL A 125 -5.61 10.90 -12.66
C VAL A 125 -6.78 9.95 -12.84
N ARG A 126 -7.92 10.28 -12.24
CA ARG A 126 -9.18 9.57 -12.47
C ARG A 126 -9.99 10.29 -13.54
N GLU A 127 -10.36 9.60 -14.61
CA GLU A 127 -11.31 10.10 -15.61
C GLU A 127 -12.75 9.93 -15.06
N GLY A 128 -13.39 11.04 -14.70
CA GLY A 128 -14.76 11.12 -14.14
C GLY A 128 -15.10 12.55 -13.69
N GLN A 129 -16.38 12.93 -13.67
CA GLN A 129 -16.84 14.31 -13.46
C GLN A 129 -16.33 14.94 -12.15
N GLU A 130 -16.07 16.25 -12.25
CA GLU A 130 -15.38 17.15 -11.32
C GLU A 130 -13.86 16.96 -11.22
N ALA A 131 -13.16 18.04 -11.59
CA ALA A 131 -11.71 18.17 -11.66
C ALA A 131 -11.02 18.19 -10.27
N ASP A 132 -11.63 17.58 -9.26
CA ASP A 132 -11.11 17.39 -7.90
C ASP A 132 -10.61 15.95 -7.66
N GLY A 133 -10.18 15.29 -8.75
CA GLY A 133 -9.57 13.97 -8.67
C GLY A 133 -8.20 14.04 -7.98
N GLN A 134 -8.03 13.31 -6.89
CA GLN A 134 -6.76 13.12 -6.17
C GLN A 134 -5.61 12.82 -7.16
N LYS A 135 -4.78 13.82 -7.45
CA LYS A 135 -3.60 13.69 -8.33
C LYS A 135 -2.45 13.14 -7.52
N VAL A 136 -1.96 11.97 -7.90
CA VAL A 136 -0.78 11.37 -7.27
C VAL A 136 0.38 11.46 -8.25
N ALA A 137 1.43 12.17 -7.86
CA ALA A 137 2.67 12.26 -8.63
C ALA A 137 3.46 10.96 -8.51
N VAL A 138 3.94 10.46 -9.65
CA VAL A 138 4.70 9.22 -9.79
C VAL A 138 5.99 9.56 -10.53
N SER A 139 7.13 9.08 -10.07
CA SER A 139 8.39 9.32 -10.77
C SER A 139 8.35 8.70 -12.16
N ARG A 140 8.86 9.41 -13.17
CA ARG A 140 8.95 8.89 -14.54
C ARG A 140 9.72 7.57 -14.63
N PRO A 141 10.83 7.34 -13.88
CA PRO A 141 11.51 6.06 -13.88
C PRO A 141 10.68 4.90 -13.35
N LEU A 142 9.86 5.14 -12.31
CA LEU A 142 8.94 4.13 -11.80
C LEU A 142 7.88 3.80 -12.85
N ALA A 143 7.29 4.80 -13.50
CA ALA A 143 6.32 4.60 -14.57
C ALA A 143 6.92 3.80 -15.74
N GLY A 144 8.16 4.10 -16.15
CA GLY A 144 8.87 3.33 -17.17
C GLY A 144 9.18 1.90 -16.75
N ALA A 145 9.53 1.66 -15.48
CA ALA A 145 9.75 0.31 -14.96
C ALA A 145 8.44 -0.51 -14.96
N LEU A 146 7.31 0.10 -14.57
CA LEU A 146 5.97 -0.52 -14.65
C LEU A 146 5.56 -0.84 -16.10
N ALA A 147 5.93 0.03 -17.05
CA ALA A 147 5.66 -0.20 -18.47
C ALA A 147 6.54 -1.33 -19.04
N LEU A 148 7.83 -1.35 -18.68
CA LEU A 148 8.80 -2.36 -19.10
C LEU A 148 8.45 -3.76 -18.56
N THR A 149 7.91 -3.88 -17.34
CA THR A 149 7.40 -5.14 -16.79
C THR A 149 6.07 -5.58 -17.41
N GLY A 150 5.44 -4.71 -18.21
CA GLY A 150 4.13 -4.95 -18.80
C GLY A 150 2.97 -4.84 -17.80
N TRP A 151 3.19 -4.23 -16.63
CA TRP A 151 2.14 -4.03 -15.63
C TRP A 151 1.19 -2.90 -16.00
N ILE A 152 1.68 -1.93 -16.77
CA ILE A 152 0.86 -0.90 -17.43
C ILE A 152 1.08 -0.94 -18.95
N THR A 153 0.09 -0.49 -19.70
CA THR A 153 0.15 -0.40 -21.17
C THR A 153 -0.32 0.96 -21.64
N CYS A 154 0.30 1.47 -22.71
CA CYS A 154 -0.06 2.75 -23.29
C CYS A 154 -1.40 2.63 -24.03
N SER A 155 -2.46 3.26 -23.51
CA SER A 155 -3.80 3.26 -24.12
C SER A 155 -3.97 4.35 -25.16
N ARG A 156 -3.32 5.51 -24.97
CA ARG A 156 -3.29 6.62 -25.95
C ARG A 156 -1.90 7.24 -25.98
N ARG A 157 -1.33 7.35 -27.19
CA ARG A 157 -0.05 8.02 -27.46
C ARG A 157 -0.29 9.44 -27.97
N GLY A 158 0.56 10.37 -27.57
CA GLY A 158 0.51 11.78 -27.99
C GLY A 158 1.44 12.65 -27.13
N ARG A 159 1.24 13.97 -27.12
CA ARG A 159 1.98 14.91 -26.23
C ARG A 159 1.89 14.50 -24.75
N ILE A 160 0.77 13.90 -24.37
CA ILE A 160 0.55 13.26 -23.08
C ILE A 160 0.15 11.81 -23.38
N SER A 161 1.04 10.89 -23.04
CA SER A 161 0.79 9.45 -23.13
C SER A 161 0.02 8.99 -21.90
N ARG A 162 -1.08 8.26 -22.13
CA ARG A 162 -1.93 7.68 -21.07
C ARG A 162 -1.67 6.18 -20.97
N TYR A 163 -1.55 5.70 -19.74
CA TYR A 163 -1.29 4.31 -19.41
C TYR A 163 -2.40 3.76 -18.53
N ALA A 164 -2.81 2.53 -18.82
CA ALA A 164 -3.80 1.78 -18.05
C ALA A 164 -3.16 0.51 -17.47
N ILE A 165 -3.68 0.03 -16.35
CA ILE A 165 -3.25 -1.22 -15.74
C ILE A 165 -3.63 -2.42 -16.62
N THR A 166 -2.70 -3.36 -16.80
CA THR A 166 -2.93 -4.61 -17.54
C THR A 166 -3.41 -5.74 -16.62
N ALA A 167 -3.89 -6.85 -17.20
CA ALA A 167 -4.17 -8.05 -16.41
C ALA A 167 -2.91 -8.58 -15.68
N ALA A 168 -1.73 -8.47 -16.31
CA ALA A 168 -0.46 -8.83 -15.69
C ALA A 168 -0.12 -7.91 -14.51
N GLY A 169 -0.40 -6.61 -14.62
CA GLY A 169 -0.24 -5.64 -13.53
C GLY A 169 -1.16 -5.95 -12.33
N ARG A 170 -2.43 -6.29 -12.59
CA ARG A 170 -3.36 -6.72 -11.52
C ARG A 170 -2.89 -8.00 -10.82
N ALA A 171 -2.43 -8.99 -11.58
CA ALA A 171 -1.89 -10.22 -11.02
C ALA A 171 -0.60 -9.97 -10.21
N ALA A 172 0.26 -9.07 -10.68
CA ALA A 172 1.46 -8.66 -9.96
C ALA A 172 1.12 -7.92 -8.66
N LEU A 173 0.14 -7.01 -8.66
CA LEU A 173 -0.35 -6.33 -7.46
C LEU A 173 -0.80 -7.35 -6.41
N ASN A 174 -1.65 -8.30 -6.79
CA ASN A 174 -2.12 -9.34 -5.87
C ASN A 174 -0.97 -10.16 -5.28
N ARG A 175 0.04 -10.51 -6.09
CA ARG A 175 1.25 -11.21 -5.63
C ARG A 175 2.03 -10.37 -4.62
N ILE A 176 2.26 -9.10 -4.92
CA ILE A 176 3.01 -8.19 -4.03
C ILE A 176 2.29 -8.02 -2.69
N ILE A 177 0.97 -7.83 -2.71
CA ILE A 177 0.16 -7.72 -1.49
C ILE A 177 0.25 -9.02 -0.68
N ALA A 178 0.07 -10.17 -1.32
CA ALA A 178 0.17 -11.47 -0.65
C ALA A 178 1.56 -11.72 -0.06
N ASP A 179 2.64 -11.37 -0.78
CA ASP A 179 4.01 -11.50 -0.29
C ASP A 179 4.30 -10.55 0.87
N GLN A 180 3.69 -9.36 0.88
CA GLN A 180 3.79 -8.41 1.99
C GLN A 180 3.04 -8.92 3.22
N GLU A 181 1.83 -9.46 3.03
CA GLU A 181 1.03 -10.05 4.10
C GLU A 181 1.72 -11.29 4.69
N ASN A 182 2.24 -12.19 3.86
CA ASN A 182 3.02 -13.34 4.30
C ASN A 182 4.28 -12.92 5.06
N ARG A 183 4.98 -11.86 4.62
CA ARG A 183 6.13 -11.31 5.34
C ARG A 183 5.72 -10.67 6.67
N ALA A 184 4.57 -10.01 6.74
CA ALA A 184 4.05 -9.45 7.99
C ALA A 184 3.64 -10.56 8.96
N ARG A 185 2.94 -11.60 8.49
CA ARG A 185 2.60 -12.79 9.26
C ARG A 185 3.83 -13.53 9.75
N ALA A 186 4.81 -13.79 8.88
CA ALA A 186 6.08 -14.42 9.27
C ALA A 186 6.88 -13.61 10.29
N ARG A 187 6.77 -12.27 10.28
CA ARG A 187 7.39 -11.41 11.32
C ARG A 187 6.62 -11.47 12.65
N LEU A 188 5.30 -11.63 12.61
CA LEU A 188 4.46 -11.80 13.80
C LEU A 188 4.61 -13.22 14.40
N GLU A 189 4.72 -14.24 13.55
CA GLU A 189 4.88 -15.66 13.91
C GLU A 189 6.34 -16.03 14.24
N GLY A 190 7.31 -15.25 13.75
CA GLY A 190 8.75 -15.44 14.00
C GLY A 190 9.22 -15.23 15.45
N GLY A 191 8.30 -14.94 16.37
CA GLY A 191 8.52 -14.95 17.82
C GLY A 191 8.31 -16.31 18.49
N PHE A 192 7.87 -17.35 17.77
CA PHE A 192 7.57 -18.68 18.33
C PHE A 192 8.42 -19.78 17.68
N ALA A 193 9.73 -19.75 17.94
CA ALA A 193 10.64 -20.85 17.63
C ALA A 193 10.53 -21.98 18.68
N GLU A 194 9.31 -22.46 18.96
CA GLU A 194 9.12 -23.72 19.70
C GLU A 194 8.48 -24.75 18.77
N ALA A 195 8.98 -25.98 18.84
CA ALA A 195 8.51 -27.09 18.04
C ALA A 195 6.99 -27.24 18.17
N GLN A 196 6.31 -27.54 17.06
CA GLN A 196 4.86 -27.76 17.03
C GLN A 196 4.47 -28.78 18.10
N ALA A 197 3.86 -28.31 19.19
CA ALA A 197 3.19 -29.17 20.15
C ALA A 197 1.96 -29.80 19.45
N PRO A 198 1.79 -31.13 19.48
CA PRO A 198 0.57 -31.75 19.00
C PRO A 198 -0.64 -31.21 19.76
N PHE A 199 -1.68 -30.82 19.04
CA PHE A 199 -2.95 -30.41 19.63
C PHE A 199 -3.63 -31.64 20.24
N GLU A 200 -3.60 -31.76 21.57
CA GLU A 200 -4.45 -32.69 22.31
C GLU A 200 -5.89 -32.14 22.31
N PRO A 201 -6.85 -32.83 21.68
CA PRO A 201 -8.24 -32.43 21.78
C PRO A 201 -8.74 -32.66 23.22
N PRO A 202 -9.55 -31.74 23.78
CA PRO A 202 -10.19 -31.98 25.06
C PRO A 202 -11.17 -33.15 24.92
N GLU A 203 -11.11 -34.09 25.87
CA GLU A 203 -12.01 -35.23 25.92
C GLU A 203 -13.48 -34.79 25.93
N ALA A 204 -14.29 -35.58 25.23
CA ALA A 204 -15.70 -35.35 24.98
C ALA A 204 -16.51 -35.36 26.28
N GLY A 205 -16.93 -34.18 26.72
CA GLY A 205 -18.04 -33.96 27.64
C GLY A 205 -19.28 -33.53 26.85
N GLU A 206 -20.39 -34.22 27.11
CA GLU A 206 -21.59 -34.30 26.30
C GLU A 206 -22.43 -33.01 26.14
N ALA A 207 -23.07 -32.96 24.96
CA ALA A 207 -24.39 -32.38 24.65
C ALA A 207 -24.61 -30.85 24.72
N GLY A 208 -24.78 -30.23 23.54
CA GLY A 208 -25.56 -29.00 23.45
C GLY A 208 -25.41 -28.14 22.18
N GLY A 209 -25.92 -28.62 21.04
CA GLY A 209 -26.58 -27.73 20.05
C GLY A 209 -25.73 -26.91 19.07
N GLY A 210 -25.77 -27.33 17.81
CA GLY A 210 -25.88 -26.40 16.67
C GLY A 210 -24.58 -25.81 16.14
N GLY A 211 -23.87 -26.57 15.30
CA GLY A 211 -22.79 -26.04 14.48
C GLY A 211 -23.25 -24.88 13.60
N ARG A 212 -22.85 -23.66 13.95
CA ARG A 212 -22.88 -22.52 13.03
C ARG A 212 -21.56 -22.44 12.29
N LYS A 213 -21.61 -22.92 11.04
CA LYS A 213 -20.62 -22.64 9.99
C LYS A 213 -20.18 -21.18 10.07
N SER A 214 -18.89 -20.95 10.32
CA SER A 214 -18.25 -19.65 10.19
C SER A 214 -18.46 -19.17 8.75
N ARG A 215 -19.41 -18.25 8.57
CA ARG A 215 -19.57 -17.50 7.32
C ARG A 215 -18.56 -16.38 7.41
N TYR A 216 -17.55 -16.44 6.55
CA TYR A 216 -16.71 -15.30 6.20
C TYR A 216 -17.59 -14.12 5.76
N GLY A 217 -17.90 -13.22 6.70
CA GLY A 217 -18.15 -11.80 6.45
C GLY A 217 -16.92 -11.06 6.92
N GLY A 218 -16.53 -9.97 6.25
CA GLY A 218 -15.39 -9.14 6.66
C GLY A 218 -15.46 -8.85 8.15
N ALA A 219 -14.32 -8.91 8.86
CA ALA A 219 -14.30 -8.78 10.31
C ALA A 219 -14.98 -7.46 10.71
N GLU A 220 -16.23 -7.56 11.18
CA GLU A 220 -17.03 -6.39 11.49
C GLU A 220 -16.38 -5.66 12.65
N THR A 221 -16.17 -4.35 12.49
CA THR A 221 -15.58 -3.54 13.55
C THR A 221 -16.59 -3.37 14.70
N PRO A 222 -16.15 -3.17 15.96
CA PRO A 222 -17.07 -2.95 17.08
C PRO A 222 -18.06 -1.81 16.83
N LEU A 223 -17.63 -0.79 16.09
CA LEU A 223 -18.45 0.35 15.69
C LEU A 223 -19.59 -0.06 14.73
N GLU A 224 -19.29 -0.93 13.76
CA GLU A 224 -20.28 -1.45 12.80
C GLU A 224 -21.31 -2.35 13.48
N MET A 225 -20.88 -3.19 14.43
CA MET A 225 -21.79 -4.00 15.24
C MET A 225 -22.73 -3.12 16.07
N LEU A 226 -22.21 -2.05 16.68
CA LEU A 226 -23.00 -1.11 17.47
C LEU A 226 -23.92 -0.23 16.62
N ALA A 227 -23.54 0.10 15.39
CA ALA A 227 -24.36 0.87 14.46
C ALA A 227 -25.62 0.12 14.01
N ARG A 228 -25.58 -1.22 13.94
CA ARG A 228 -26.75 -2.05 13.63
C ARG A 228 -27.72 -2.18 14.81
N LEU A 229 -27.28 -1.90 16.03
CA LEU A 229 -28.09 -2.07 17.22
C LEU A 229 -29.11 -0.94 17.31
N SER A 230 -30.40 -1.30 17.30
CA SER A 230 -31.49 -0.37 17.52
C SER A 230 -31.92 -0.41 18.98
N ASP A 231 -32.30 0.74 19.54
CA ASP A 231 -32.86 0.81 20.89
C ASP A 231 -34.30 0.25 20.93
N LYS A 232 -34.89 0.16 22.12
CA LYS A 232 -36.28 -0.29 22.33
C LYS A 232 -37.30 0.53 21.52
N ASP A 233 -36.97 1.79 21.23
CA ASP A 233 -37.79 2.71 20.41
C ASP A 233 -37.51 2.61 18.90
N GLY A 234 -36.73 1.63 18.44
CA GLY A 234 -36.41 1.42 17.03
C GLY A 234 -35.44 2.43 16.40
N LYS A 235 -34.89 3.36 17.20
CA LYS A 235 -33.86 4.31 16.74
C LYS A 235 -32.49 3.65 16.78
N THR A 236 -31.65 3.91 15.77
CA THR A 236 -30.27 3.41 15.75
C THR A 236 -29.48 3.99 16.91
N PHE A 237 -28.71 3.14 17.59
CA PHE A 237 -27.94 3.55 18.76
C PHE A 237 -26.85 4.58 18.42
N LEU A 238 -26.20 4.41 17.26
CA LEU A 238 -25.27 5.36 16.67
C LEU A 238 -25.89 5.97 15.41
N THR A 239 -25.71 7.28 15.22
CA THR A 239 -26.07 7.96 13.98
C THR A 239 -24.95 7.80 12.94
N GLU A 240 -25.25 7.99 11.66
CA GLU A 240 -24.22 7.94 10.61
C GLU A 240 -23.04 8.92 10.84
N PRO A 241 -23.27 10.19 11.26
CA PRO A 241 -22.17 11.10 11.61
C PRO A 241 -21.28 10.56 12.74
N MET A 242 -21.85 9.95 13.77
CA MET A 242 -21.08 9.34 14.87
C MET A 242 -20.20 8.19 14.36
N VAL A 243 -20.74 7.35 13.50
CA VAL A 243 -20.01 6.23 12.88
C VAL A 243 -18.88 6.75 12.00
N ARG A 244 -19.14 7.78 11.19
CA ARG A 244 -18.14 8.40 10.31
C ARG A 244 -17.03 9.07 11.11
N ALA A 245 -17.37 9.78 12.18
CA ALA A 245 -16.39 10.40 13.07
C ALA A 245 -15.47 9.37 13.76
N GLY A 246 -16.04 8.24 14.22
CA GLY A 246 -15.27 7.13 14.78
C GLY A 246 -14.31 6.50 13.77
N ARG A 247 -14.74 6.29 12.52
CA ARG A 247 -13.86 5.81 11.43
C ARG A 247 -12.76 6.81 11.10
N ARG A 248 -13.08 8.10 11.06
CA ARG A 248 -12.10 9.16 10.77
C ARG A 248 -11.03 9.27 11.85
N LEU A 249 -11.42 9.13 13.12
CA LEU A 249 -10.45 9.05 14.22
C LEU A 249 -9.51 7.85 14.04
N ARG A 250 -10.04 6.69 13.65
CA ARG A 250 -9.25 5.48 13.39
C ARG A 250 -8.29 5.68 12.20
N GLU A 251 -8.76 6.27 11.11
CA GLU A 251 -7.92 6.59 9.95
C GLU A 251 -6.76 7.52 10.34
N ASP A 252 -7.04 8.58 11.10
CA ASP A 252 -6.00 9.50 11.59
C ASP A 252 -5.00 8.76 12.52
N PHE A 253 -5.48 7.83 13.37
CA PHE A 253 -4.64 7.01 14.24
C PHE A 253 -3.73 6.04 13.47
N GLU A 254 -4.26 5.35 12.47
CA GLU A 254 -3.50 4.42 11.63
C GLU A 254 -2.43 5.18 10.82
N LEU A 255 -2.78 6.34 10.25
CA LEU A 255 -1.83 7.22 9.56
C LEU A 255 -0.71 7.71 10.49
N ALA A 256 -1.05 8.07 11.73
CA ALA A 256 -0.08 8.51 12.73
C ALA A 256 0.88 7.37 13.14
N GLN A 257 0.37 6.16 13.37
CA GLN A 257 1.18 4.97 13.70
C GLN A 257 2.14 4.56 12.60
N ILE A 258 1.74 4.69 11.33
CA ILE A 258 2.65 4.43 10.20
C ILE A 258 3.84 5.39 10.25
N SER A 259 3.65 6.65 10.66
CA SER A 259 4.76 7.61 10.75
C SER A 259 5.69 7.40 11.94
N SER A 260 5.19 6.99 13.11
CA SER A 260 6.04 6.71 14.27
C SER A 260 7.01 5.56 13.98
N HIS A 261 6.54 4.49 13.35
CA HIS A 261 7.38 3.37 12.92
C HIS A 261 8.40 3.80 11.86
N LEU A 262 8.02 4.61 10.87
CA LEU A 262 8.94 5.12 9.86
C LEU A 262 10.01 6.06 10.45
N MET A 263 9.64 6.93 11.41
CA MET A 263 10.60 7.79 12.13
C MET A 263 11.60 6.97 12.96
N GLN A 264 11.13 5.88 13.59
CA GLN A 264 11.98 5.00 14.40
C GLN A 264 12.96 4.18 13.54
N GLU A 265 12.53 3.71 12.37
CA GLU A 265 13.41 3.10 11.37
C GLU A 265 14.42 4.13 10.84
N GLU A 266 13.98 5.35 10.52
CA GLU A 266 14.85 6.41 10.01
C GLU A 266 15.93 6.82 11.02
N LEU A 267 15.59 6.94 12.32
CA LEU A 267 16.57 7.17 13.40
C LEU A 267 17.61 6.03 13.52
N TYR A 268 17.20 4.78 13.24
CA TYR A 268 18.11 3.63 13.20
C TYR A 268 19.06 3.65 11.99
N PHE A 269 18.66 4.27 10.88
CA PHE A 269 19.45 4.39 9.65
C PHE A 269 20.17 5.75 9.48
N ALA A 270 19.90 6.74 10.33
CA ALA A 270 20.41 8.11 10.23
C ALA A 270 21.83 8.34 10.77
N GLN A 271 22.68 7.31 10.84
CA GLN A 271 24.13 7.54 10.79
C GLN A 271 24.54 7.91 9.35
N GLY A 272 24.24 9.16 8.95
CA GLY A 272 24.93 9.80 7.82
C GLY A 272 24.10 10.37 6.67
N ASN A 273 22.76 10.47 6.74
CA ASN A 273 21.99 11.16 5.71
C ASN A 273 20.83 11.98 6.28
N HIS A 274 20.77 13.26 5.91
CA HIS A 274 19.63 14.13 6.19
C HIS A 274 18.45 13.77 5.28
N PRO A 275 17.26 13.49 5.84
CA PRO A 275 16.14 13.07 5.02
C PRO A 275 15.42 14.23 4.36
N LEU A 276 15.08 14.03 3.09
CA LEU A 276 14.17 14.87 2.33
C LEU A 276 12.76 14.63 2.89
N ARG A 277 12.10 15.68 3.39
CA ARG A 277 10.71 15.63 3.87
C ARG A 277 9.79 15.12 2.75
N SER A 278 9.42 13.84 2.79
CA SER A 278 8.36 13.29 1.93
C SER A 278 7.00 13.87 2.34
N ASN A 279 6.14 14.19 1.37
CA ASN A 279 4.76 14.63 1.58
C ASN A 279 3.94 13.65 2.44
N SER A 280 4.34 12.38 2.49
CA SER A 280 3.75 11.37 3.39
C SER A 280 4.00 11.67 4.88
N HIS A 281 5.13 12.28 5.23
CA HIS A 281 5.43 12.67 6.60
C HIS A 281 4.59 13.87 7.04
N GLN A 282 4.31 14.81 6.12
CA GLN A 282 3.41 15.93 6.40
C GLN A 282 1.99 15.44 6.62
N ALA A 283 1.46 14.59 5.73
CA ALA A 283 0.11 14.04 5.89
C ALA A 283 -0.08 13.25 7.19
N ALA A 284 0.95 12.50 7.63
CA ALA A 284 0.90 11.78 8.89
C ALA A 284 1.09 12.67 10.11
N ALA A 285 1.93 13.72 10.03
CA ALA A 285 2.04 14.73 11.07
C ALA A 285 0.71 15.50 11.25
N ASP A 286 0.05 15.84 10.14
CA ASP A 286 -1.26 16.49 10.14
C ASP A 286 -2.33 15.56 10.73
N ALA A 287 -2.30 14.26 10.40
CA ALA A 287 -3.19 13.25 10.99
C ALA A 287 -2.96 13.09 12.49
N HIS A 288 -1.70 12.98 12.93
CA HIS A 288 -1.34 12.94 14.33
C HIS A 288 -1.81 14.20 15.08
N GLN A 289 -1.65 15.38 14.47
CA GLN A 289 -2.11 16.64 15.05
C GLN A 289 -3.65 16.67 15.17
N ARG A 290 -4.40 16.30 14.13
CA ARG A 290 -5.87 16.23 14.17
C ARG A 290 -6.36 15.25 15.23
N MET A 291 -5.80 14.04 15.27
CA MET A 291 -6.10 13.04 16.30
C MET A 291 -5.84 13.57 17.70
N THR A 292 -4.67 14.18 17.92
CA THR A 292 -4.29 14.74 19.22
C THR A 292 -5.25 15.86 19.65
N GLN A 293 -5.67 16.72 18.73
CA GLN A 293 -6.65 17.76 19.00
C GLN A 293 -8.04 17.19 19.32
N ALA A 294 -8.48 16.16 18.59
CA ALA A 294 -9.74 15.46 18.85
C ALA A 294 -9.76 14.85 20.26
N LEU A 295 -8.70 14.13 20.63
CA LEU A 295 -8.57 13.49 21.94
C LEU A 295 -8.47 14.53 23.07
N LYS A 296 -7.77 15.65 22.85
CA LYS A 296 -7.73 16.76 23.80
C LYS A 296 -9.11 17.39 24.02
N LYS A 297 -9.92 17.55 22.96
CA LYS A 297 -11.29 18.06 23.07
C LYS A 297 -12.20 17.10 23.83
N LEU A 298 -12.01 15.79 23.67
CA LEU A 298 -12.77 14.77 24.41
C LEU A 298 -12.46 14.80 25.92
N GLY A 299 -11.19 14.99 26.28
CA GLY A 299 -10.74 14.92 27.66
C GLY A 299 -10.63 13.48 28.18
N ALA A 300 -10.04 13.35 29.37
CA ALA A 300 -9.78 12.05 30.00
C ALA A 300 -11.07 11.25 30.23
N GLY A 301 -11.01 9.92 30.08
CA GLY A 301 -12.16 9.02 30.12
C GLY A 301 -12.83 8.88 28.74
N LEU A 302 -13.30 9.98 28.14
CA LEU A 302 -13.91 9.95 26.80
C LEU A 302 -12.89 9.64 25.70
N SER A 303 -11.69 10.20 25.81
CA SER A 303 -10.56 9.87 24.93
C SER A 303 -10.22 8.38 25.01
N ASP A 304 -10.27 7.80 26.21
CA ASP A 304 -9.75 6.46 26.49
C ASP A 304 -10.69 5.39 25.94
N ILE A 305 -12.00 5.54 26.14
CA ILE A 305 -12.99 4.65 25.52
C ILE A 305 -13.03 4.79 24.00
N ALA A 306 -12.86 6.01 23.47
CA ALA A 306 -12.83 6.24 22.03
C ALA A 306 -11.62 5.56 21.37
N LEU A 307 -10.43 5.67 21.97
CA LEU A 307 -9.22 4.98 21.49
C LEU A 307 -9.39 3.46 21.52
N ARG A 308 -9.89 2.90 22.61
CA ARG A 308 -10.08 1.44 22.75
C ARG A 308 -11.06 0.88 21.74
N CYS A 309 -12.24 1.49 21.62
CA CYS A 309 -13.29 0.96 20.74
C CYS A 309 -13.09 1.33 19.26
N CYS A 310 -12.62 2.53 18.95
CA CYS A 310 -12.46 2.98 17.57
C CYS A 310 -11.10 2.58 16.98
N CYS A 311 -10.02 2.67 17.74
CA CYS A 311 -8.66 2.45 17.22
C CYS A 311 -8.13 1.04 17.53
N HIS A 312 -8.30 0.56 18.77
CA HIS A 312 -7.86 -0.79 19.17
C HIS A 312 -8.87 -1.90 18.87
N LEU A 313 -10.08 -1.54 18.44
CA LEU A 313 -11.17 -2.46 18.12
C LEU A 313 -11.53 -3.39 19.28
N GLU A 314 -11.35 -2.92 20.52
CA GLU A 314 -11.78 -3.63 21.71
C GLU A 314 -13.32 -3.62 21.81
N GLY A 315 -13.90 -4.76 22.17
CA GLY A 315 -15.31 -4.83 22.56
C GLY A 315 -15.58 -4.02 23.84
N LEU A 316 -16.81 -3.51 23.99
CA LEU A 316 -17.19 -2.65 25.11
C LEU A 316 -16.91 -3.27 26.49
N GLU A 317 -17.19 -4.57 26.68
CA GLU A 317 -16.94 -5.25 27.95
C GLU A 317 -15.45 -5.31 28.31
N THR A 318 -14.59 -5.52 27.32
CA THR A 318 -13.13 -5.51 27.50
C THR A 318 -12.64 -4.11 27.80
N ALA A 319 -13.16 -3.10 27.10
CA ALA A 319 -12.81 -1.71 27.34
C ALA A 319 -13.23 -1.25 28.75
N GLU A 320 -14.42 -1.62 29.22
CA GLU A 320 -14.90 -1.35 30.59
C GLU A 320 -13.97 -1.95 31.64
N ARG A 321 -13.57 -3.22 31.48
CA ARG A 321 -12.65 -3.89 32.40
C ARG A 321 -11.29 -3.20 32.45
N ASN A 322 -10.76 -2.80 31.29
CA ASN A 322 -9.46 -2.14 31.18
C ASN A 322 -9.46 -0.71 31.74
N LEU A 323 -10.61 -0.03 31.72
CA LEU A 323 -10.78 1.32 32.28
C LEU A 323 -11.22 1.31 33.75
N GLY A 324 -11.47 0.13 34.34
CA GLY A 324 -11.96 0.00 35.71
C GLY A 324 -13.40 0.53 35.89
N TRP A 325 -14.19 0.54 34.82
CA TRP A 325 -15.56 1.03 34.84
C TRP A 325 -16.56 -0.07 35.22
N PRO A 326 -17.69 0.27 35.86
CA PRO A 326 -18.74 -0.70 36.15
C PRO A 326 -19.32 -1.26 34.85
N ALA A 327 -19.72 -2.53 34.87
CA ALA A 327 -20.26 -3.21 33.70
C ALA A 327 -21.46 -2.44 33.11
N ARG A 328 -21.56 -2.45 31.77
CA ARG A 328 -22.63 -1.79 30.97
C ARG A 328 -22.59 -0.26 30.94
N SER A 329 -21.53 0.37 31.43
CA SER A 329 -21.35 1.83 31.37
C SER A 329 -20.78 2.31 30.04
N GLY A 330 -19.96 1.49 29.38
CA GLY A 330 -19.18 1.86 28.21
C GLY A 330 -20.04 2.25 27.01
N LYS A 331 -21.22 1.64 26.84
CA LYS A 331 -22.15 1.95 25.75
C LYS A 331 -22.50 3.45 25.75
N VAL A 332 -23.01 3.97 26.86
CA VAL A 332 -23.45 5.38 26.95
C VAL A 332 -22.27 6.34 26.80
N VAL A 333 -21.14 6.02 27.45
CA VAL A 333 -19.95 6.88 27.43
C VAL A 333 -19.33 6.94 26.03
N LEU A 334 -19.26 5.80 25.32
CA LEU A 334 -18.80 5.76 23.92
C LEU A 334 -19.70 6.59 23.01
N ARG A 335 -21.02 6.57 23.20
CA ARG A 335 -21.95 7.40 22.42
C ARG A 335 -21.67 8.90 22.61
N ILE A 336 -21.43 9.33 23.85
CA ILE A 336 -21.07 10.73 24.17
C ILE A 336 -19.74 11.10 23.50
N ALA A 337 -18.75 10.22 23.57
CA ALA A 337 -17.47 10.44 22.91
C ALA A 337 -17.63 10.59 21.39
N LEU A 338 -18.41 9.73 20.75
CA LEU A 338 -18.67 9.80 19.30
C LEU A 338 -19.47 11.05 18.91
N GLN A 339 -20.37 11.54 19.77
CA GLN A 339 -21.07 12.81 19.55
C GLN A 339 -20.10 13.99 19.50
N HIS A 340 -19.22 14.10 20.49
CA HIS A 340 -18.21 15.16 20.56
C HIS A 340 -17.20 15.07 19.41
N LEU A 341 -16.85 13.85 18.97
CA LEU A 341 -16.02 13.64 17.79
C LEU A 341 -16.73 14.09 16.51
N ALA A 342 -18.02 13.80 16.36
CA ALA A 342 -18.80 14.23 15.21
C ALA A 342 -18.82 15.77 15.11
N GLU A 343 -19.03 16.46 16.24
CA GLU A 343 -18.92 17.92 16.31
C GLU A 343 -17.50 18.44 16.03
N PHE A 344 -16.45 17.73 16.46
CA PHE A 344 -15.06 18.10 16.17
C PHE A 344 -14.72 18.01 14.67
N TYR A 345 -15.16 16.94 14.01
CA TYR A 345 -14.86 16.71 12.60
C TYR A 345 -15.82 17.44 11.63
N GLY A 346 -16.79 18.19 12.15
CA GLY A 346 -17.80 18.89 11.34
C GLY A 346 -18.86 17.94 10.77
N GLU A 347 -19.00 16.74 11.33
CA GLU A 347 -20.02 15.76 10.98
C GLU A 347 -21.25 16.03 11.86
N THR A 348 -21.99 17.11 11.59
CA THR A 348 -23.18 17.43 12.37
C THR A 348 -24.30 16.44 12.08
N SER A 349 -24.95 15.97 13.14
CA SER A 349 -26.17 15.14 13.04
C SER A 349 -27.36 16.04 12.69
N PRO A 350 -28.15 15.75 11.64
CA PRO A 350 -29.26 16.59 11.19
C PRO A 350 -30.51 16.48 12.10
N LYS A 351 -30.36 16.43 13.42
CA LYS A 351 -31.48 16.20 14.36
C LYS A 351 -31.60 17.17 15.52
N TYR A 352 -30.74 18.18 15.61
CA TYR A 352 -30.82 19.19 16.68
C TYR A 352 -31.20 20.60 16.21
N GLU A 353 -31.40 20.83 14.91
CA GLU A 353 -31.79 22.16 14.39
C GLU A 353 -33.31 22.42 14.33
N GLU A 354 -34.17 21.47 14.72
CA GLU A 354 -35.64 21.63 14.64
C GLU A 354 -36.36 21.87 16.00
N MET A 355 -35.64 22.21 17.09
CA MET A 355 -36.30 22.57 18.35
C MET A 355 -35.73 23.86 18.97
N ILE A 356 -35.71 24.94 18.20
CA ILE A 356 -35.89 26.29 18.74
C ILE A 356 -36.73 27.07 17.72
N GLY A 357 -38.05 27.05 17.94
CA GLY A 357 -39.06 27.81 17.21
C GLY A 357 -40.26 27.99 18.12
#